data_AF-A0A8J2H387-F1
#
_entry.id   AF-A0A8J2H387-F1
#
_cell.length_a   1.000
_cell.length_b   1.000
_cell.length_c   1.000
_cell.angle_alpha   90.00
_cell.angle_beta   90.00
_cell.angle_gamma   90.00
#
_symmetry.space_group_name_H-M   'P 1'
#
loop_
_entity.id
_entity.type
_entity.pdbx_description
1 polymer ?
#
loop_
_entity_poly.entity_id
_entity_poly.type
_entity_poly.pdbx_seq_one_letter_code
_entity_poly.pdbx_strand_id
1 'polypeptide(L)'
;MNKNDKKAVLAEPINVVVTGAAGQIAYSLLYQLAAGSVFGPEQPINLRLLDIKPMMDVLQGVVMELEDLALPLLRDVLPTADAGVAFKDAAAAFLVGAMPRKQGMERKDLLAANVKIFKDQGEALEKFARKDIKVLVVGNPANTNALICSHYAPSIPKENFTAMTRLDQNRAQAALASRLGVQLCSEMELTPLVDKVKNVIIWGNHSSTQYPDAAHAVADLPGKGSVKVSSAVNDNAWLNGEFLETIQKRGAAVIAARKMSSAMSAAKAAGDHMRDWWFGTKPGQWVSMGVVSDGSYGIPKDVVFSFPVNIKDKKFEIVQGLEISDFARSKLDITAKELEEERAEAHQIITSELSNCNLCSEMELTPLVDKVKNVIIWGNHSSTQYPDAAHAVADLPGKGSVKVSSAVNDNAWLNGEFLETIQKRGAAVIAARKMSSAMSAAKAAGDHMRDWWFGTKPGQWVSMGVVSDGSYGIPKDVVFSFPVNIKDKKFEIVQGLEISDFARSKLDITAKELEEERAEAHQVLMP
;
A
#
# COMPACT_ATOMS: atom_id res chain seq x y z
N MET A 1 3.80 -39.25 12.23
CA MET A 1 4.13 -38.49 11.00
C MET A 1 2.90 -38.47 10.12
N ASN A 2 2.33 -37.30 9.81
CA ASN A 2 1.20 -37.20 8.89
C ASN A 2 1.70 -36.89 7.47
N LYS A 3 1.27 -37.69 6.49
CA LYS A 3 1.57 -37.43 5.07
C LYS A 3 0.57 -36.40 4.52
N ASN A 4 0.84 -35.09 4.70
CA ASN A 4 0.16 -34.06 3.91
C ASN A 4 0.87 -32.69 3.80
N ASP A 5 2.17 -32.61 4.11
CA ASP A 5 2.99 -31.42 3.81
C ASP A 5 3.26 -31.29 2.30
N LYS A 6 2.19 -31.01 1.53
CA LYS A 6 2.32 -30.40 0.21
C LYS A 6 2.91 -29.01 0.44
N LYS A 7 4.19 -28.81 0.11
CA LYS A 7 4.75 -27.46 -0.07
C LYS A 7 3.81 -26.71 -1.00
N ALA A 8 3.20 -25.62 -0.52
CA ALA A 8 2.45 -24.71 -1.36
C ALA A 8 3.40 -24.17 -2.43
N VAL A 9 3.18 -24.55 -3.68
CA VAL A 9 3.90 -23.97 -4.81
C VAL A 9 3.28 -22.61 -5.02
N LEU A 10 3.96 -21.58 -4.52
CA LEU A 10 3.55 -20.18 -4.68
C LEU A 10 3.41 -19.85 -6.17
N ALA A 11 2.46 -19.00 -6.50
CA ALA A 11 2.22 -18.58 -7.88
C ALA A 11 3.45 -17.89 -8.48
N GLU A 12 3.54 -17.88 -9.82
CA GLU A 12 4.54 -17.08 -10.51
C GLU A 12 4.40 -15.60 -10.13
N PRO A 13 5.52 -14.87 -9.89
CA PRO A 13 5.45 -13.46 -9.45
C PRO A 13 4.84 -12.56 -10.51
N ILE A 14 3.87 -11.73 -10.12
CA ILE A 14 3.25 -10.76 -11.03
C ILE A 14 3.97 -9.40 -10.98
N ASN A 15 4.21 -8.79 -12.14
CA ASN A 15 4.70 -7.42 -12.24
C ASN A 15 3.57 -6.43 -11.86
N VAL A 16 3.81 -5.60 -10.85
CA VAL A 16 2.86 -4.61 -10.32
C VAL A 16 3.49 -3.22 -10.41
N VAL A 17 2.90 -2.33 -11.21
CA VAL A 17 3.41 -0.97 -11.42
C VAL A 17 2.82 0.00 -10.42
N VAL A 18 3.63 0.89 -9.87
CA VAL A 18 3.18 2.07 -9.11
C VAL A 18 3.87 3.30 -9.69
N THR A 19 3.11 4.28 -10.17
CA THR A 19 3.66 5.54 -10.70
C THR A 19 3.62 6.65 -9.65
N GLY A 20 4.58 7.59 -9.68
CA GLY A 20 4.78 8.52 -8.56
C GLY A 20 5.22 7.80 -7.29
N ALA A 21 6.05 6.76 -7.44
CA ALA A 21 6.39 5.79 -6.41
C ALA A 21 7.09 6.39 -5.17
N ALA A 22 7.78 7.53 -5.30
CA ALA A 22 8.38 8.25 -4.16
C ALA A 22 7.33 9.04 -3.35
N GLY A 23 6.10 9.19 -3.87
CA GLY A 23 5.02 9.95 -3.26
C GLY A 23 4.36 9.29 -2.04
N GLN A 24 3.77 10.11 -1.16
CA GLN A 24 3.17 9.67 0.11
C GLN A 24 2.07 8.60 -0.02
N ILE A 25 1.27 8.65 -1.09
CA ILE A 25 0.23 7.65 -1.37
C ILE A 25 0.88 6.33 -1.79
N ALA A 26 1.84 6.36 -2.71
CA ALA A 26 2.58 5.19 -3.15
C ALA A 26 3.32 4.54 -1.97
N TYR A 27 4.09 5.31 -1.19
CA TYR A 27 4.71 4.84 0.05
C TYR A 27 3.70 4.13 0.97
N SER A 28 2.55 4.75 1.25
CA SER A 28 1.49 4.12 2.07
C SER A 28 0.84 2.86 1.44
N LEU A 29 0.96 2.68 0.12
CA LEU A 29 0.39 1.57 -0.65
C LEU A 29 1.39 0.39 -0.79
N LEU A 30 2.67 0.69 -1.00
CA LEU A 30 3.70 -0.30 -1.32
C LEU A 30 3.83 -1.40 -0.25
N TYR A 31 3.73 -1.05 1.04
CA TYR A 31 3.64 -2.04 2.12
C TYR A 31 2.44 -2.97 1.98
N GLN A 32 1.26 -2.45 1.60
CA GLN A 32 0.03 -3.24 1.46
C GLN A 32 0.09 -4.18 0.23
N LEU A 33 0.82 -3.80 -0.81
CA LEU A 33 1.12 -4.66 -1.96
C LEU A 33 2.09 -5.78 -1.54
N ALA A 34 3.25 -5.42 -1.01
CA ALA A 34 4.32 -6.35 -0.64
C ALA A 34 3.94 -7.32 0.49
N ALA A 35 3.08 -6.91 1.42
CA ALA A 35 2.55 -7.78 2.48
C ALA A 35 1.40 -8.71 2.03
N GLY A 36 1.03 -8.71 0.75
CA GLY A 36 -0.02 -9.58 0.20
C GLY A 36 -1.45 -9.16 0.50
N SER A 37 -1.68 -8.02 1.16
CA SER A 37 -3.03 -7.54 1.54
C SER A 37 -3.94 -7.30 0.32
N VAL A 38 -3.36 -7.00 -0.85
CA VAL A 38 -4.08 -6.69 -2.09
C VAL A 38 -4.25 -7.91 -3.00
N PHE A 39 -3.18 -8.67 -3.24
CA PHE A 39 -3.19 -9.80 -4.21
C PHE A 39 -3.27 -11.20 -3.56
N GLY A 40 -3.33 -11.26 -2.23
CA GLY A 40 -3.46 -12.49 -1.45
C GLY A 40 -2.14 -12.98 -0.84
N PRO A 41 -2.20 -13.82 0.22
CA PRO A 41 -1.03 -14.29 0.97
C PRO A 41 -0.18 -15.34 0.21
N GLU A 42 -0.62 -15.79 -0.97
CA GLU A 42 0.05 -16.83 -1.78
C GLU A 42 0.52 -16.33 -3.16
N GLN A 43 0.34 -15.03 -3.46
CA GLN A 43 0.74 -14.41 -4.72
C GLN A 43 2.00 -13.55 -4.51
N PRO A 44 3.19 -13.99 -4.96
CA PRO A 44 4.37 -13.16 -4.98
C PRO A 44 4.21 -12.02 -6.00
N ILE A 45 4.90 -10.91 -5.78
CA ILE A 45 4.90 -9.75 -6.67
C ILE A 45 6.32 -9.24 -6.93
N ASN A 46 6.46 -8.58 -8.07
CA ASN A 46 7.59 -7.74 -8.43
C ASN A 46 7.09 -6.28 -8.47
N LEU A 47 7.68 -5.40 -7.67
CA LEU A 47 7.29 -3.99 -7.63
C LEU A 47 8.05 -3.18 -8.69
N ARG A 48 7.33 -2.68 -9.70
CA ARG A 48 7.83 -1.80 -10.76
C ARG A 48 7.54 -0.36 -10.38
N LEU A 49 8.55 0.39 -9.96
CA LEU A 49 8.40 1.69 -9.32
C LEU A 49 8.80 2.81 -10.29
N LEU A 50 7.81 3.49 -10.85
CA LEU A 50 8.02 4.58 -11.80
C LEU A 50 7.91 5.94 -11.11
N ASP A 51 8.92 6.80 -11.26
CA ASP A 51 8.83 8.21 -10.88
C ASP A 51 9.61 9.10 -11.88
N ILE A 52 9.56 10.42 -11.72
CA ILE A 52 10.30 11.35 -12.59
C ILE A 52 11.79 11.37 -12.23
N LYS A 53 12.67 11.63 -13.21
CA LYS A 53 14.14 11.66 -13.01
C LYS A 53 14.61 12.46 -11.77
N PRO A 54 14.04 13.64 -11.42
CA PRO A 54 14.41 14.37 -10.19
C PRO A 54 14.03 13.71 -8.86
N MET A 55 13.24 12.64 -8.86
CA MET A 55 12.79 11.92 -7.66
C MET A 55 13.55 10.60 -7.42
N MET A 56 14.49 10.23 -8.29
CA MET A 56 15.18 8.92 -8.22
C MET A 56 15.93 8.69 -6.91
N ASP A 57 16.58 9.71 -6.33
CA ASP A 57 17.26 9.58 -5.02
C ASP A 57 16.26 9.29 -3.89
N VAL A 58 15.11 9.98 -3.91
CA VAL A 58 14.01 9.77 -2.95
C VAL A 58 13.41 8.38 -3.14
N LEU A 59 13.29 7.92 -4.39
CA LEU A 59 12.80 6.60 -4.74
C LEU A 59 13.76 5.50 -4.28
N GLN A 60 15.08 5.69 -4.42
CA GLN A 60 16.07 4.75 -3.90
C GLN A 60 15.98 4.63 -2.37
N GLY A 61 15.68 5.72 -1.66
CA GLY A 61 15.35 5.67 -0.23
C GLY A 61 14.09 4.86 0.09
N VAL A 62 13.10 4.80 -0.82
CA VAL A 62 11.91 3.93 -0.69
C VAL A 62 12.26 2.47 -1.01
N VAL A 63 13.21 2.20 -1.92
CA VAL A 63 13.73 0.84 -2.17
C VAL A 63 14.49 0.31 -0.96
N MET A 64 15.35 1.12 -0.33
CA MET A 64 16.02 0.76 0.93
C MET A 64 15.01 0.36 2.00
N GLU A 65 13.96 1.16 2.21
CA GLU A 65 12.90 0.78 3.16
C GLU A 65 12.17 -0.50 2.74
N LEU A 66 11.91 -0.74 1.44
CA LEU A 66 11.29 -1.98 0.97
C LEU A 66 12.15 -3.24 1.21
N GLU A 67 13.47 -3.13 1.01
CA GLU A 67 14.44 -4.18 1.35
C GLU A 67 14.41 -4.50 2.85
N ASP A 68 14.42 -3.45 3.69
CA ASP A 68 14.43 -3.55 5.16
C ASP A 68 13.17 -4.23 5.74
N LEU A 69 12.10 -4.40 4.96
CA LEU A 69 10.88 -5.09 5.39
C LEU A 69 10.94 -6.62 5.25
N ALA A 70 11.86 -7.18 4.46
CA ALA A 70 12.00 -8.64 4.24
C ALA A 70 10.65 -9.38 4.07
N LEU A 71 9.77 -8.89 3.19
CA LEU A 71 8.38 -9.35 3.06
C LEU A 71 8.27 -10.55 2.11
N PRO A 72 7.87 -11.76 2.57
CA PRO A 72 8.07 -13.06 1.90
C PRO A 72 7.33 -13.28 0.56
N LEU A 73 6.70 -12.25 0.02
CA LEU A 73 6.03 -12.21 -1.29
C LEU A 73 6.71 -11.22 -2.26
N LEU A 74 7.59 -10.32 -1.78
CA LEU A 74 8.23 -9.29 -2.57
C LEU A 74 9.55 -9.82 -3.15
N ARG A 75 9.49 -10.30 -4.39
CA ARG A 75 10.64 -10.97 -5.03
C ARG A 75 11.66 -10.01 -5.61
N ASP A 76 11.23 -8.81 -5.98
CA ASP A 76 11.94 -7.94 -6.91
C ASP A 76 11.42 -6.50 -6.73
N VAL A 77 12.31 -5.52 -6.63
CA VAL A 77 11.97 -4.09 -6.47
C VAL A 77 12.77 -3.28 -7.48
N LEU A 78 12.08 -2.55 -8.35
CA LEU A 78 12.65 -2.01 -9.58
C LEU A 78 12.40 -0.48 -9.69
N PRO A 79 13.34 0.37 -9.25
CA PRO A 79 13.21 1.83 -9.32
C PRO A 79 13.61 2.38 -10.69
N THR A 80 12.73 3.14 -11.34
CA THR A 80 13.01 3.67 -12.68
C THR A 80 12.29 4.97 -13.02
N ALA A 81 12.80 5.63 -14.06
CA ALA A 81 12.18 6.76 -14.73
C ALA A 81 11.84 6.47 -16.21
N ASP A 82 12.00 5.22 -16.66
CA ASP A 82 11.56 4.74 -17.97
C ASP A 82 10.23 3.99 -17.83
N ALA A 83 9.18 4.53 -18.47
CA ALA A 83 7.86 3.94 -18.43
C ALA A 83 7.78 2.58 -19.16
N GLY A 84 8.52 2.40 -20.26
CA GLY A 84 8.50 1.15 -21.01
C GLY A 84 9.14 0.00 -20.23
N VAL A 85 10.18 0.31 -19.46
CA VAL A 85 10.80 -0.64 -18.52
C VAL A 85 9.84 -0.95 -17.36
N ALA A 86 9.22 0.06 -16.75
CA ALA A 86 8.27 -0.13 -15.65
C ALA A 86 7.03 -0.95 -16.02
N PHE A 87 6.42 -0.68 -17.19
CA PHE A 87 5.19 -1.34 -17.63
C PHE A 87 5.41 -2.73 -18.26
N LYS A 88 6.65 -3.16 -18.46
CA LYS A 88 6.98 -4.46 -19.07
C LYS A 88 6.33 -5.63 -18.35
N ASP A 89 5.55 -6.42 -19.09
CA ASP A 89 4.84 -7.62 -18.62
C ASP A 89 3.92 -7.37 -17.39
N ALA A 90 3.52 -6.11 -17.16
CA ALA A 90 2.71 -5.72 -16.01
C ALA A 90 1.32 -6.36 -16.02
N ALA A 91 0.89 -6.87 -14.86
CA ALA A 91 -0.42 -7.50 -14.64
C ALA A 91 -1.37 -6.61 -13.82
N ALA A 92 -0.84 -5.65 -13.07
CA ALA A 92 -1.60 -4.58 -12.44
C ALA A 92 -0.80 -3.26 -12.44
N ALA A 93 -1.47 -2.12 -12.51
CA ALA A 93 -0.87 -0.80 -12.44
C ALA A 93 -1.68 0.16 -11.57
N PHE A 94 -1.00 0.87 -10.68
CA PHE A 94 -1.52 1.95 -9.83
C PHE A 94 -0.95 3.28 -10.33
N LEU A 95 -1.74 4.00 -11.13
CA LEU A 95 -1.34 5.27 -11.71
C LEU A 95 -1.62 6.40 -10.71
N VAL A 96 -0.72 6.54 -9.73
CA VAL A 96 -0.80 7.50 -8.62
C VAL A 96 -0.10 8.82 -8.96
N GLY A 97 0.92 8.77 -9.83
CA GLY A 97 1.67 9.93 -10.31
C GLY A 97 0.85 10.78 -11.28
N ALA A 98 0.52 12.01 -10.85
CA ALA A 98 -0.14 13.05 -11.64
C ALA A 98 0.42 14.42 -11.21
N MET A 99 0.29 15.43 -12.08
CA MET A 99 0.72 16.79 -11.72
C MET A 99 -0.28 17.40 -10.72
N PRO A 100 0.16 17.80 -9.51
CA PRO A 100 -0.72 18.47 -8.55
C PRO A 100 -1.00 19.92 -8.98
N ARG A 101 -2.22 20.40 -8.73
CA ARG A 101 -2.58 21.81 -9.02
C ARG A 101 -1.70 22.76 -8.23
N LYS A 102 -0.96 23.61 -8.93
CA LYS A 102 -0.15 24.67 -8.35
C LYS A 102 -0.98 25.94 -8.12
N GLN A 103 -0.51 26.81 -7.22
CA GLN A 103 -1.12 28.14 -7.05
C GLN A 103 -0.98 28.93 -8.36
N GLY A 104 -2.07 29.57 -8.81
CA GLY A 104 -2.11 30.29 -10.10
C GLY A 104 -2.25 29.42 -11.35
N MET A 105 -2.47 28.11 -11.22
CA MET A 105 -2.70 27.20 -12.34
C MET A 105 -4.20 27.06 -12.66
N GLU A 106 -4.58 27.24 -13.92
CA GLU A 106 -5.97 27.08 -14.37
C GLU A 106 -6.37 25.60 -14.57
N ARG A 107 -7.69 25.33 -14.64
CA ARG A 107 -8.20 23.96 -14.88
C ARG A 107 -7.61 23.36 -16.16
N LYS A 108 -7.57 24.15 -17.23
CA LYS A 108 -7.08 23.73 -18.54
C LYS A 108 -5.58 23.39 -18.55
N ASP A 109 -4.75 24.17 -17.85
CA ASP A 109 -3.31 23.92 -17.75
C ASP A 109 -3.03 22.63 -16.98
N LEU A 110 -3.76 22.43 -15.88
CA LEU A 110 -3.71 21.20 -15.08
C LEU A 110 -4.16 19.98 -15.90
N LEU A 111 -5.22 20.12 -16.69
CA LEU A 111 -5.70 19.06 -17.56
C LEU A 111 -4.68 18.75 -18.65
N ALA A 112 -4.17 19.74 -19.38
CA ALA A 112 -3.17 19.54 -20.44
C ALA A 112 -1.88 18.88 -19.94
N ALA A 113 -1.36 19.31 -18.77
CA ALA A 113 -0.20 18.68 -18.17
C ALA A 113 -0.43 17.20 -17.81
N ASN A 114 -1.64 16.85 -17.36
CA ASN A 114 -1.99 15.46 -17.06
C ASN A 114 -2.36 14.64 -18.32
N VAL A 115 -2.96 15.26 -19.36
CA VAL A 115 -3.18 14.61 -20.67
C VAL A 115 -1.88 14.05 -21.20
N LYS A 116 -0.79 14.83 -21.18
CA LYS A 116 0.53 14.34 -21.58
C LYS A 116 1.04 13.20 -20.70
N ILE A 117 0.96 13.31 -19.38
CA ILE A 117 1.41 12.27 -18.45
C ILE A 117 0.67 10.94 -18.67
N PHE A 118 -0.65 10.97 -18.90
CA PHE A 118 -1.46 9.77 -19.10
C PHE A 118 -1.46 9.26 -20.54
N LYS A 119 -1.11 10.10 -21.53
CA LYS A 119 -0.69 9.69 -22.87
C LYS A 119 0.59 8.88 -22.81
N ASP A 120 1.66 9.42 -22.22
CA ASP A 120 2.96 8.76 -22.13
C ASP A 120 2.85 7.39 -21.39
N GLN A 121 2.03 7.33 -20.33
CA GLN A 121 1.71 6.07 -19.62
C GLN A 121 0.83 5.13 -20.44
N GLY A 122 -0.17 5.64 -21.18
CA GLY A 122 -1.03 4.84 -22.07
C GLY A 122 -0.24 4.21 -23.21
N GLU A 123 0.63 4.97 -23.87
CA GLU A 123 1.52 4.47 -24.92
C GLU A 123 2.51 3.42 -24.39
N ALA A 124 2.97 3.53 -23.14
CA ALA A 124 3.82 2.52 -22.52
C ALA A 124 3.04 1.24 -22.15
N LEU A 125 1.82 1.38 -21.65
CA LEU A 125 0.89 0.26 -21.43
C LEU A 125 0.61 -0.49 -22.74
N GLU A 126 0.32 0.23 -23.83
CA GLU A 126 0.11 -0.35 -25.16
C GLU A 126 1.32 -1.17 -25.62
N LYS A 127 2.53 -0.61 -25.51
CA LYS A 127 3.75 -1.21 -26.08
C LYS A 127 4.31 -2.37 -25.23
N PHE A 128 4.16 -2.31 -23.89
CA PHE A 128 4.94 -3.17 -22.98
C PHE A 128 4.12 -3.97 -21.96
N ALA A 129 2.88 -3.57 -21.64
CA ALA A 129 2.08 -4.29 -20.64
C ALA A 129 1.31 -5.48 -21.21
N ARG A 130 0.87 -6.38 -20.32
CA ARG A 130 -0.02 -7.48 -20.70
C ARG A 130 -1.38 -6.91 -21.11
N LYS A 131 -2.01 -7.50 -22.13
CA LYS A 131 -3.33 -7.03 -22.61
C LYS A 131 -4.49 -7.32 -21.65
N ASP A 132 -4.25 -8.14 -20.61
CA ASP A 132 -5.18 -8.41 -19.50
C ASP A 132 -4.89 -7.60 -18.21
N ILE A 133 -3.94 -6.64 -18.26
CA ILE A 133 -3.56 -5.79 -17.12
C ILE A 133 -4.76 -5.08 -16.47
N LYS A 134 -4.72 -4.92 -15.15
CA LYS A 134 -5.68 -4.09 -14.40
C LYS A 134 -5.10 -2.72 -14.06
N VAL A 135 -5.64 -1.65 -14.66
CA VAL A 135 -5.16 -0.26 -14.49
C VAL A 135 -6.11 0.52 -13.58
N LEU A 136 -5.55 1.04 -12.49
CA LEU A 136 -6.24 1.87 -11.50
C LEU A 136 -5.61 3.26 -11.44
N VAL A 137 -6.36 4.27 -11.86
CA VAL A 137 -5.97 5.68 -11.78
C VAL A 137 -6.39 6.28 -10.45
N VAL A 138 -5.40 6.87 -9.77
CA VAL A 138 -5.53 7.59 -8.50
C VAL A 138 -5.06 9.05 -8.67
N GLY A 139 -4.16 9.32 -9.61
CA GLY A 139 -3.70 10.66 -9.96
C GLY A 139 -4.79 11.50 -10.63
N ASN A 140 -5.05 12.69 -10.12
CA ASN A 140 -6.20 13.52 -10.53
C ASN A 140 -5.95 14.37 -11.79
N PRO A 141 -6.99 14.68 -12.60
CA PRO A 141 -8.40 14.27 -12.47
C PRO A 141 -8.63 12.79 -12.86
N ALA A 142 -8.96 11.93 -11.89
CA ALA A 142 -8.76 10.49 -12.03
C ALA A 142 -9.61 9.84 -13.13
N ASN A 143 -10.87 10.25 -13.26
CA ASN A 143 -11.79 9.77 -14.29
C ASN A 143 -11.29 10.11 -15.70
N THR A 144 -11.01 11.38 -15.96
CA THR A 144 -10.58 11.87 -17.27
C THR A 144 -9.17 11.35 -17.62
N ASN A 145 -8.27 11.26 -16.64
CA ASN A 145 -6.96 10.61 -16.80
C ASN A 145 -7.08 9.12 -17.19
N ALA A 146 -8.01 8.36 -16.61
CA ALA A 146 -8.28 6.98 -17.02
C ALA A 146 -8.82 6.88 -18.45
N LEU A 147 -9.71 7.80 -18.85
CA LEU A 147 -10.22 7.88 -20.23
C LEU A 147 -9.08 8.15 -21.23
N ILE A 148 -8.24 9.15 -20.95
CA ILE A 148 -7.06 9.48 -21.77
C ILE A 148 -6.11 8.29 -21.87
N CYS A 149 -5.80 7.62 -20.75
CA CYS A 149 -4.91 6.47 -20.73
C CYS A 149 -5.45 5.30 -21.58
N SER A 150 -6.75 5.03 -21.51
CA SER A 150 -7.40 4.01 -22.34
C SER A 150 -7.40 4.34 -23.84
N HIS A 151 -7.45 5.63 -24.20
CA HIS A 151 -7.44 6.09 -25.59
C HIS A 151 -6.10 5.81 -26.28
N TYR A 152 -4.99 5.93 -25.55
CA TYR A 152 -3.63 5.65 -26.04
C TYR A 152 -3.22 4.16 -25.92
N ALA A 153 -4.10 3.29 -25.40
CA ALA A 153 -3.88 1.85 -25.26
C ALA A 153 -5.01 0.98 -25.88
N PRO A 154 -5.31 1.16 -27.19
CA PRO A 154 -6.49 0.59 -27.84
C PRO A 154 -6.51 -0.94 -27.95
N SER A 155 -5.40 -1.64 -27.72
CA SER A 155 -5.38 -3.11 -27.67
C SER A 155 -5.76 -3.69 -26.30
N ILE A 156 -5.83 -2.85 -25.27
CA ILE A 156 -6.23 -3.21 -23.91
C ILE A 156 -7.72 -2.88 -23.78
N PRO A 157 -8.58 -3.80 -23.30
CA PRO A 157 -10.01 -3.52 -23.13
C PRO A 157 -10.26 -2.26 -22.30
N LYS A 158 -11.23 -1.41 -22.68
CA LYS A 158 -11.54 -0.17 -21.93
C LYS A 158 -11.95 -0.46 -20.48
N GLU A 159 -12.55 -1.62 -20.26
CA GLU A 159 -12.96 -2.18 -18.98
C GLU A 159 -11.78 -2.52 -18.06
N ASN A 160 -10.54 -2.51 -18.58
CA ASN A 160 -9.32 -2.65 -17.78
C ASN A 160 -8.76 -1.29 -17.28
N PHE A 161 -9.39 -0.15 -17.60
CA PHE A 161 -9.02 1.17 -17.10
C PHE A 161 -10.09 1.70 -16.15
N THR A 162 -9.68 2.01 -14.91
CA THR A 162 -10.62 2.45 -13.85
C THR A 162 -10.09 3.64 -13.06
N ALA A 163 -10.98 4.42 -12.47
CA ALA A 163 -10.66 5.56 -11.60
C ALA A 163 -11.13 5.30 -10.15
N MET A 164 -10.33 5.74 -9.18
CA MET A 164 -10.52 5.40 -7.77
C MET A 164 -11.50 6.33 -7.03
N THR A 165 -12.80 6.02 -7.05
CA THR A 165 -13.80 6.61 -6.12
C THR A 165 -13.94 5.85 -4.80
N ARG A 166 -13.26 4.71 -4.65
CA ARG A 166 -13.32 3.85 -3.44
C ARG A 166 -12.97 4.57 -2.13
N LEU A 167 -12.13 5.62 -2.17
CA LEU A 167 -11.83 6.43 -0.99
C LEU A 167 -13.06 7.16 -0.46
N ASP A 168 -13.90 7.66 -1.38
CA ASP A 168 -15.12 8.38 -1.03
C ASP A 168 -16.22 7.41 -0.58
N GLN A 169 -16.28 6.20 -1.14
CA GLN A 169 -17.14 5.12 -0.62
C GLN A 169 -16.75 4.75 0.82
N ASN A 170 -15.46 4.52 1.07
CA ASN A 170 -14.95 4.20 2.41
C ASN A 170 -15.22 5.34 3.42
N ARG A 171 -15.15 6.61 2.99
CA ARG A 171 -15.55 7.79 3.80
C ARG A 171 -17.05 7.81 4.09
N ALA A 172 -17.88 7.53 3.07
CA ALA A 172 -19.33 7.51 3.17
C ALA A 172 -19.83 6.40 4.10
N GLN A 173 -19.29 5.18 3.99
CA GLN A 173 -19.56 4.08 4.92
C GLN A 173 -19.23 4.45 6.37
N ALA A 174 -18.08 5.10 6.60
CA ALA A 174 -17.68 5.52 7.95
C ALA A 174 -18.60 6.61 8.54
N ALA A 175 -19.03 7.59 7.73
CA ALA A 175 -19.98 8.62 8.16
C ALA A 175 -21.36 8.03 8.50
N LEU A 176 -21.85 7.09 7.68
CA LEU A 176 -23.13 6.41 7.91
C LEU A 176 -23.09 5.51 9.14
N ALA A 177 -22.02 4.73 9.34
CA ALA A 177 -21.84 3.93 10.56
C ALA A 177 -21.85 4.81 11.82
N SER A 178 -21.15 5.95 11.77
CA SER A 178 -21.14 6.94 12.85
C SER A 178 -22.52 7.55 13.11
N ARG A 179 -23.31 7.88 12.07
CA ARG A 179 -24.69 8.41 12.21
C ARG A 179 -25.65 7.38 12.80
N LEU A 180 -25.44 6.09 12.50
CA LEU A 180 -26.25 4.98 13.00
C LEU A 180 -25.89 4.52 14.42
N GLY A 181 -24.91 5.14 15.08
CA GLY A 181 -24.43 4.71 16.40
C GLY A 181 -23.65 3.39 16.38
N VAL A 182 -23.31 2.87 15.19
CA VAL A 182 -22.45 1.70 15.03
C VAL A 182 -21.01 2.17 15.24
N GLN A 183 -20.56 2.17 16.50
CA GLN A 183 -19.20 2.55 16.90
C GLN A 183 -18.25 1.34 17.04
N LEU A 184 -16.96 1.65 17.16
CA LEU A 184 -15.87 0.69 17.16
C LEU A 184 -15.93 -0.23 18.39
N CYS A 185 -16.34 -1.47 18.15
CA CYS A 185 -16.51 -2.56 19.12
C CYS A 185 -17.67 -2.33 20.12
N SER A 186 -18.66 -3.21 20.07
CA SER A 186 -19.37 -3.61 21.29
C SER A 186 -18.58 -4.77 21.91
N GLU A 187 -18.59 -4.88 23.24
CA GLU A 187 -17.47 -5.39 24.05
C GLU A 187 -17.09 -6.88 23.88
N MET A 188 -17.76 -7.64 23.01
CA MET A 188 -17.59 -9.10 22.89
C MET A 188 -17.37 -9.62 21.45
N GLU A 189 -17.53 -8.82 20.39
CA GLU A 189 -17.24 -9.25 19.01
C GLU A 189 -16.47 -8.20 18.19
N LEU A 190 -15.25 -8.55 17.78
CA LEU A 190 -14.41 -7.78 16.86
C LEU A 190 -14.86 -7.93 15.39
N THR A 191 -16.09 -7.49 15.07
CA THR A 191 -16.46 -7.26 13.66
C THR A 191 -16.00 -5.86 13.21
N PRO A 192 -15.25 -5.71 12.10
CA PRO A 192 -14.90 -4.40 11.57
C PRO A 192 -16.13 -3.55 11.19
N LEU A 193 -16.09 -2.25 11.53
CA LEU A 193 -17.19 -1.30 11.32
C LEU A 193 -17.69 -1.27 9.86
N VAL A 194 -16.75 -1.33 8.92
CA VAL A 194 -16.97 -1.21 7.47
C VAL A 194 -17.65 -2.45 6.86
N ASP A 195 -17.66 -3.60 7.53
CA ASP A 195 -18.43 -4.77 7.11
C ASP A 195 -19.92 -4.67 7.52
N LYS A 196 -20.28 -3.75 8.43
CA LYS A 196 -21.68 -3.56 8.84
C LYS A 196 -22.46 -2.70 7.85
N VAL A 197 -21.87 -1.62 7.30
CA VAL A 197 -22.54 -0.72 6.33
C VAL A 197 -22.07 -1.05 4.90
N LYS A 198 -22.97 -1.61 4.10
CA LYS A 198 -22.72 -2.14 2.75
C LYS A 198 -23.48 -1.34 1.70
N ASN A 199 -23.13 -1.54 0.43
CA ASN A 199 -23.90 -1.10 -0.74
C ASN A 199 -24.11 0.44 -0.87
N VAL A 200 -23.31 1.22 -0.14
CA VAL A 200 -23.13 2.66 -0.34
C VAL A 200 -22.49 2.90 -1.70
N ILE A 201 -22.98 3.89 -2.44
CA ILE A 201 -22.57 4.15 -3.83
C ILE A 201 -21.97 5.56 -3.91
N ILE A 202 -20.89 5.73 -4.65
CA ILE A 202 -20.43 7.03 -5.15
C ILE A 202 -20.73 7.07 -6.64
N TRP A 203 -21.59 7.98 -7.08
CA TRP A 203 -21.86 8.22 -8.50
C TRP A 203 -21.02 9.39 -9.03
N GLY A 204 -20.54 9.29 -10.27
CA GLY A 204 -19.94 10.42 -11.00
C GLY A 204 -18.41 10.54 -11.04
N ASN A 205 -17.94 11.79 -11.09
CA ASN A 205 -16.52 12.16 -11.12
C ASN A 205 -15.87 12.04 -9.73
N HIS A 206 -14.58 11.76 -9.64
CA HIS A 206 -13.80 11.94 -8.40
C HIS A 206 -13.48 13.44 -8.17
N SER A 207 -14.52 14.25 -8.03
CA SER A 207 -14.46 15.70 -7.84
C SER A 207 -15.43 16.16 -6.74
N SER A 208 -15.67 17.47 -6.64
CA SER A 208 -16.74 18.03 -5.79
C SER A 208 -18.15 17.83 -6.37
N THR A 209 -18.32 17.37 -7.62
CA THR A 209 -19.64 17.07 -8.19
C THR A 209 -20.15 15.67 -7.82
N GLN A 210 -19.30 14.83 -7.24
CA GLN A 210 -19.64 13.45 -6.83
C GLN A 210 -20.93 13.39 -6.00
N TYR A 211 -21.68 12.30 -6.18
CA TYR A 211 -22.88 12.02 -5.40
C TYR A 211 -22.72 10.76 -4.53
N PRO A 212 -22.39 10.93 -3.23
CA PRO A 212 -22.52 9.87 -2.23
C PRO A 212 -23.99 9.54 -1.99
N ASP A 213 -24.35 8.30 -2.27
CA ASP A 213 -25.71 7.78 -2.26
C ASP A 213 -25.84 6.65 -1.23
N ALA A 214 -26.80 6.83 -0.32
CA ALA A 214 -27.18 5.90 0.73
C ALA A 214 -28.57 5.29 0.52
N ALA A 215 -29.27 5.62 -0.57
CA ALA A 215 -30.63 5.16 -0.85
C ALA A 215 -30.71 3.64 -1.03
N HIS A 216 -29.62 3.01 -1.51
CA HIS A 216 -29.51 1.55 -1.69
C HIS A 216 -28.58 0.87 -0.69
N ALA A 217 -28.05 1.63 0.28
CA ALA A 217 -27.16 1.10 1.31
C ALA A 217 -27.94 0.32 2.40
N VAL A 218 -27.29 -0.69 2.98
CA VAL A 218 -27.83 -1.49 4.08
C VAL A 218 -26.85 -1.55 5.25
N ALA A 219 -27.38 -1.63 6.46
CA ALA A 219 -26.62 -1.69 7.71
C ALA A 219 -27.03 -2.91 8.54
N ASP A 220 -26.06 -3.75 8.90
CA ASP A 220 -26.26 -4.83 9.86
C ASP A 220 -26.23 -4.25 11.29
N LEU A 221 -27.39 -4.12 11.93
CA LEU A 221 -27.53 -3.55 13.27
C LEU A 221 -27.77 -4.63 14.34
N PRO A 222 -27.10 -4.57 15.51
CA PRO A 222 -27.35 -5.47 16.63
C PRO A 222 -28.83 -5.52 17.01
N GLY A 223 -29.36 -6.73 17.21
CA GLY A 223 -30.78 -6.96 17.56
C GLY A 223 -31.81 -6.61 16.48
N LYS A 224 -31.41 -6.06 15.33
CA LYS A 224 -32.33 -5.66 14.23
C LYS A 224 -32.04 -6.33 12.89
N GLY A 225 -30.88 -6.98 12.72
CA GLY A 225 -30.48 -7.60 11.46
C GLY A 225 -30.06 -6.56 10.40
N SER A 226 -30.12 -6.94 9.12
CA SER A 226 -29.77 -6.02 8.03
C SER A 226 -30.96 -5.11 7.68
N VAL A 227 -30.77 -3.80 7.76
CA VAL A 227 -31.82 -2.78 7.52
C VAL A 227 -31.38 -1.75 6.48
N LYS A 228 -32.33 -1.16 5.76
CA LYS A 228 -32.06 -0.09 4.78
C LYS A 228 -31.55 1.17 5.50
N VAL A 229 -30.42 1.71 5.07
CA VAL A 229 -29.74 2.84 5.75
C VAL A 229 -30.63 4.08 5.79
N SER A 230 -31.33 4.42 4.71
CA SER A 230 -32.24 5.58 4.70
C SER A 230 -33.35 5.46 5.75
N SER A 231 -33.92 4.26 5.93
CA SER A 231 -34.93 3.97 6.96
C SER A 231 -34.36 3.94 8.38
N ALA A 232 -33.09 3.57 8.54
CA ALA A 232 -32.42 3.50 9.85
C ALA A 232 -31.87 4.85 10.32
N VAL A 233 -31.46 5.72 9.40
CA VAL A 233 -31.09 7.12 9.66
C VAL A 233 -32.34 8.01 9.81
N ASN A 234 -33.40 7.73 9.04
CA ASN A 234 -34.69 8.41 9.06
C ASN A 234 -34.63 9.95 8.96
N ASP A 235 -33.64 10.47 8.24
CA ASP A 235 -33.36 11.90 8.10
C ASP A 235 -32.93 12.24 6.67
N ASN A 236 -33.92 12.49 5.82
CA ASN A 236 -33.70 12.82 4.41
C ASN A 236 -33.06 14.21 4.23
N ALA A 237 -33.12 15.10 5.22
CA ALA A 237 -32.49 16.42 5.13
C ALA A 237 -30.97 16.29 5.34
N TRP A 238 -30.55 15.51 6.35
CA TRP A 238 -29.15 15.16 6.56
C TRP A 238 -28.58 14.35 5.39
N LEU A 239 -29.29 13.31 4.95
CA LEU A 239 -28.86 12.42 3.85
C LEU A 239 -28.68 13.14 2.52
N ASN A 240 -29.46 14.18 2.22
CA ASN A 240 -29.38 14.93 0.96
C ASN A 240 -28.59 16.26 1.08
N GLY A 241 -28.07 16.58 2.27
CA GLY A 241 -27.38 17.84 2.57
C GLY A 241 -26.03 17.62 3.26
N GLU A 242 -26.04 17.63 4.60
CA GLU A 242 -24.83 17.52 5.44
C GLU A 242 -23.98 16.29 5.11
N PHE A 243 -24.61 15.16 4.76
CA PHE A 243 -23.91 13.94 4.36
C PHE A 243 -23.08 14.15 3.07
N LEU A 244 -23.68 14.67 2.00
CA LEU A 244 -23.00 14.97 0.74
C LEU A 244 -21.82 15.92 0.97
N GLU A 245 -22.07 17.03 1.67
CA GLU A 245 -21.07 18.04 1.99
C GLU A 245 -19.91 17.47 2.82
N THR A 246 -20.22 16.62 3.81
CA THR A 246 -19.22 15.98 4.68
C THR A 246 -18.24 15.11 3.89
N ILE A 247 -18.72 14.35 2.90
CA ILE A 247 -17.84 13.51 2.07
C ILE A 247 -17.04 14.36 1.09
N GLN A 248 -17.71 15.26 0.35
CA GLN A 248 -17.07 16.17 -0.62
C GLN A 248 -15.96 17.02 0.02
N LYS A 249 -16.17 17.50 1.25
CA LYS A 249 -15.17 18.31 1.99
C LYS A 249 -14.19 17.48 2.83
N ARG A 250 -14.33 16.15 2.93
CA ARG A 250 -13.53 15.30 3.82
C ARG A 250 -12.03 15.37 3.54
N GLY A 251 -11.63 15.50 2.27
CA GLY A 251 -10.23 15.67 1.88
C GLY A 251 -9.61 16.94 2.48
N ALA A 252 -10.29 18.08 2.35
CA ALA A 252 -9.87 19.36 2.91
C ALA A 252 -9.82 19.33 4.45
N ALA A 253 -10.81 18.70 5.09
CA ALA A 253 -10.84 18.53 6.56
C ALA A 253 -9.63 17.74 7.08
N VAL A 254 -9.24 16.65 6.40
CA VAL A 254 -8.05 15.87 6.79
C VAL A 254 -6.76 16.67 6.58
N ILE A 255 -6.66 17.46 5.51
CA ILE A 255 -5.50 18.35 5.27
C ILE A 255 -5.42 19.43 6.36
N ALA A 256 -6.54 20.07 6.70
CA ALA A 256 -6.60 21.10 7.74
C ALA A 256 -6.17 20.57 9.11
N ALA A 257 -6.54 19.34 9.45
CA ALA A 257 -6.17 18.68 10.71
C ALA A 257 -4.73 18.15 10.71
N ARG A 258 -4.35 17.30 9.75
CA ARG A 258 -3.03 16.61 9.72
C ARG A 258 -1.89 17.45 9.15
N LYS A 259 -2.18 18.61 8.56
CA LYS A 259 -1.25 19.44 7.75
C LYS A 259 -0.62 18.70 6.55
N MET A 260 -1.18 17.54 6.21
CA MET A 260 -0.71 16.62 5.17
C MET A 260 -1.90 15.97 4.47
N SER A 261 -1.72 15.52 3.23
CA SER A 261 -2.74 14.80 2.46
C SER A 261 -3.21 13.51 3.15
N SER A 262 -4.40 13.03 2.79
CA SER A 262 -5.01 11.80 3.35
C SER A 262 -4.39 10.52 2.76
N ALA A 263 -3.06 10.46 2.68
CA ALA A 263 -2.30 9.48 1.91
C ALA A 263 -2.54 8.03 2.33
N MET A 264 -2.47 7.74 3.63
CA MET A 264 -2.73 6.41 4.20
C MET A 264 -4.11 5.86 3.82
N SER A 265 -5.16 6.67 3.94
CA SER A 265 -6.52 6.26 3.57
C SER A 265 -6.71 6.13 2.06
N ALA A 266 -6.05 6.98 1.25
CA ALA A 266 -6.08 6.87 -0.21
C ALA A 266 -5.38 5.58 -0.69
N ALA A 267 -4.23 5.25 -0.11
CA ALA A 267 -3.53 4.00 -0.36
C ALA A 267 -4.35 2.77 0.03
N LYS A 268 -5.00 2.80 1.21
CA LYS A 268 -5.92 1.72 1.63
C LYS A 268 -7.08 1.56 0.66
N ALA A 269 -7.67 2.66 0.19
CA ALA A 269 -8.74 2.62 -0.81
C ALA A 269 -8.27 2.09 -2.18
N ALA A 270 -7.06 2.42 -2.63
CA ALA A 270 -6.47 1.88 -3.85
C ALA A 270 -6.23 0.36 -3.72
N GLY A 271 -5.71 -0.08 -2.57
CA GLY A 271 -5.57 -1.48 -2.23
C GLY A 271 -6.92 -2.21 -2.22
N ASP A 272 -7.93 -1.64 -1.58
CA ASP A 272 -9.30 -2.21 -1.52
C ASP A 272 -9.95 -2.32 -2.91
N HIS A 273 -9.80 -1.29 -3.75
CA HIS A 273 -10.29 -1.29 -5.14
C HIS A 273 -9.65 -2.41 -5.95
N MET A 274 -8.31 -2.51 -5.95
CA MET A 274 -7.62 -3.56 -6.71
C MET A 274 -7.86 -4.95 -6.13
N ARG A 275 -7.95 -5.09 -4.80
CA ARG A 275 -8.23 -6.35 -4.11
C ARG A 275 -9.59 -6.92 -4.47
N ASP A 276 -10.64 -6.12 -4.35
CA ASP A 276 -11.99 -6.56 -4.69
C ASP A 276 -12.12 -6.77 -6.21
N TRP A 277 -11.34 -6.05 -7.03
CA TRP A 277 -11.22 -6.35 -8.47
C TRP A 277 -10.51 -7.67 -8.77
N TRP A 278 -9.50 -8.04 -7.97
CA TRP A 278 -8.72 -9.27 -8.15
C TRP A 278 -9.43 -10.53 -7.66
N PHE A 279 -10.27 -10.41 -6.62
CA PHE A 279 -10.96 -11.53 -5.96
C PHE A 279 -12.48 -11.58 -6.16
N GLY A 280 -13.11 -10.49 -6.61
CA GLY A 280 -14.57 -10.36 -6.73
C GLY A 280 -15.22 -9.74 -5.49
N THR A 281 -16.47 -9.28 -5.64
CA THR A 281 -17.28 -8.78 -4.51
C THR A 281 -17.99 -9.93 -3.78
N LYS A 282 -18.32 -9.73 -2.50
CA LYS A 282 -19.16 -10.68 -1.74
C LYS A 282 -20.55 -10.77 -2.40
N PRO A 283 -21.22 -11.94 -2.42
CA PRO A 283 -22.58 -12.07 -2.96
C PRO A 283 -23.56 -11.05 -2.36
N GLY A 284 -24.35 -10.40 -3.21
CA GLY A 284 -25.27 -9.33 -2.82
C GLY A 284 -24.60 -7.98 -2.47
N GLN A 285 -23.29 -7.84 -2.67
CA GLN A 285 -22.54 -6.61 -2.38
C GLN A 285 -21.87 -6.02 -3.61
N TRP A 286 -21.81 -4.69 -3.65
CA TRP A 286 -21.16 -3.90 -4.70
C TRP A 286 -20.23 -2.83 -4.14
N VAL A 287 -19.28 -2.42 -4.98
CA VAL A 287 -18.30 -1.36 -4.68
C VAL A 287 -18.43 -0.22 -5.69
N SER A 288 -17.95 0.96 -5.35
CA SER A 288 -17.92 2.11 -6.26
C SER A 288 -16.61 2.12 -7.04
N MET A 289 -16.70 2.10 -8.37
CA MET A 289 -15.56 2.17 -9.27
C MET A 289 -15.87 3.13 -10.42
N GLY A 290 -14.94 4.05 -10.72
CA GLY A 290 -14.93 4.79 -11.97
C GLY A 290 -14.63 3.83 -13.11
N VAL A 291 -15.61 3.60 -13.99
CA VAL A 291 -15.52 2.67 -15.13
C VAL A 291 -16.04 3.33 -16.40
N VAL A 292 -15.70 2.81 -17.58
CA VAL A 292 -16.27 3.28 -18.84
C VAL A 292 -17.79 3.11 -18.85
N SER A 293 -18.51 4.19 -19.15
CA SER A 293 -19.98 4.20 -19.23
C SER A 293 -20.48 3.53 -20.51
N ASP A 294 -21.36 2.54 -20.34
CA ASP A 294 -22.05 1.81 -21.39
C ASP A 294 -23.41 2.43 -21.78
N GLY A 295 -23.85 3.48 -21.07
CA GLY A 295 -25.20 4.07 -21.17
C GLY A 295 -26.11 3.78 -19.98
N SER A 296 -25.67 2.97 -19.01
CA SER A 296 -26.41 2.65 -17.79
C SER A 296 -26.89 3.91 -17.07
N TYR A 297 -28.12 3.85 -16.54
CA TYR A 297 -28.78 4.97 -15.86
C TYR A 297 -28.87 6.28 -16.68
N GLY A 298 -28.81 6.20 -18.01
CA GLY A 298 -28.87 7.37 -18.89
C GLY A 298 -27.62 8.26 -18.84
N ILE A 299 -26.53 7.77 -18.24
CA ILE A 299 -25.23 8.45 -18.26
C ILE A 299 -24.67 8.39 -19.69
N PRO A 300 -24.07 9.48 -20.22
CA PRO A 300 -23.42 9.48 -21.54
C PRO A 300 -22.45 8.31 -21.72
N LYS A 301 -22.36 7.76 -22.93
CA LYS A 301 -21.36 6.71 -23.25
C LYS A 301 -19.97 7.32 -23.40
N ASP A 302 -18.94 6.49 -23.25
CA ASP A 302 -17.53 6.88 -23.46
C ASP A 302 -17.06 8.06 -22.59
N VAL A 303 -17.55 8.11 -21.35
CA VAL A 303 -16.90 8.79 -20.22
C VAL A 303 -16.53 7.76 -19.17
N VAL A 304 -15.50 8.01 -18.37
CA VAL A 304 -15.24 7.22 -17.15
C VAL A 304 -16.07 7.83 -16.03
N PHE A 305 -17.04 7.08 -15.51
CA PHE A 305 -18.02 7.54 -14.53
C PHE A 305 -18.09 6.52 -13.39
N SER A 306 -18.25 6.98 -12.14
CA SER A 306 -18.34 6.08 -10.99
C SER A 306 -19.72 5.44 -10.91
N PHE A 307 -19.74 4.11 -10.93
CA PHE A 307 -20.93 3.28 -10.83
C PHE A 307 -20.84 2.30 -9.65
N PRO A 308 -21.98 1.82 -9.13
CA PRO A 308 -22.01 0.60 -8.34
C PRO A 308 -21.69 -0.59 -9.25
N VAL A 309 -20.67 -1.36 -8.91
CA VAL A 309 -20.30 -2.57 -9.67
C VAL A 309 -20.29 -3.82 -8.80
N ASN A 310 -20.82 -4.91 -9.35
CA ASN A 310 -20.45 -6.25 -8.90
C ASN A 310 -19.09 -6.62 -9.52
N ILE A 311 -18.36 -7.57 -8.93
CA ILE A 311 -17.14 -8.10 -9.53
C ILE A 311 -17.09 -9.61 -9.39
N LYS A 312 -16.78 -10.31 -10.48
CA LYS A 312 -16.57 -11.76 -10.54
C LYS A 312 -15.49 -12.09 -11.56
N ASP A 313 -14.64 -13.09 -11.28
CA ASP A 313 -13.65 -13.61 -12.24
C ASP A 313 -12.76 -12.51 -12.87
N LYS A 314 -12.39 -11.49 -12.07
CA LYS A 314 -11.64 -10.27 -12.44
C LYS A 314 -12.32 -9.37 -13.49
N LYS A 315 -13.62 -9.51 -13.69
CA LYS A 315 -14.48 -8.62 -14.49
C LYS A 315 -15.46 -7.91 -13.56
N PHE A 316 -15.75 -6.64 -13.85
CA PHE A 316 -16.84 -5.93 -13.20
C PHE A 316 -18.09 -5.99 -14.07
N GLU A 317 -19.26 -5.83 -13.46
CA GLU A 317 -20.51 -5.52 -14.16
C GLU A 317 -21.19 -4.36 -13.42
N ILE A 318 -21.69 -3.36 -14.16
CA ILE A 318 -22.49 -2.28 -13.56
C ILE A 318 -23.79 -2.88 -13.01
N VAL A 319 -24.05 -2.66 -11.72
CA VAL A 319 -25.29 -3.13 -11.07
C VAL A 319 -26.49 -2.46 -11.74
N GLN A 320 -27.41 -3.26 -12.27
CA GLN A 320 -28.60 -2.80 -12.99
C GLN A 320 -29.84 -2.75 -12.10
N GLY A 321 -30.85 -1.99 -12.52
CA GLY A 321 -32.19 -1.99 -11.91
C GLY A 321 -32.34 -1.22 -10.60
N LEU A 322 -31.37 -0.38 -10.22
CA LEU A 322 -31.49 0.48 -9.04
C LEU A 322 -32.48 1.64 -9.29
N GLU A 323 -33.37 1.89 -8.33
CA GLU A 323 -34.29 3.04 -8.38
C GLU A 323 -33.52 4.36 -8.25
N ILE A 324 -33.72 5.29 -9.20
CA ILE A 324 -33.13 6.63 -9.18
C ILE A 324 -34.25 7.65 -8.95
N SER A 325 -34.21 8.37 -7.83
CA SER A 325 -35.15 9.46 -7.52
C SER A 325 -34.82 10.73 -8.28
N ASP A 326 -35.76 11.68 -8.39
CA ASP A 326 -35.54 12.98 -9.04
C ASP A 326 -34.37 13.76 -8.43
N PHE A 327 -34.18 13.65 -7.12
CA PHE A 327 -33.01 14.23 -6.45
C PHE A 327 -31.71 13.56 -6.89
N ALA A 328 -31.64 12.22 -6.87
CA ALA A 328 -30.46 11.47 -7.33
C ALA A 328 -30.16 11.77 -8.80
N ARG A 329 -31.20 11.77 -9.67
CA ARG A 329 -31.14 12.17 -11.07
C ARG A 329 -30.48 13.55 -11.23
N SER A 330 -30.96 14.57 -10.51
CA SER A 330 -30.39 15.91 -10.55
C SER A 330 -28.89 15.96 -10.19
N LYS A 331 -28.38 15.04 -9.37
CA LYS A 331 -26.95 14.94 -9.04
C LYS A 331 -26.16 14.17 -10.09
N LEU A 332 -26.69 13.04 -10.57
CA LEU A 332 -26.13 12.24 -11.66
C LEU A 332 -25.91 13.11 -12.92
N ASP A 333 -26.88 13.94 -13.27
CA ASP A 333 -26.81 14.77 -14.49
C ASP A 333 -25.77 15.90 -14.36
N ILE A 334 -25.60 16.50 -13.16
CA ILE A 334 -24.55 17.51 -12.88
C ILE A 334 -23.15 16.91 -13.05
N THR A 335 -22.90 15.73 -12.48
CA THR A 335 -21.57 15.10 -12.49
C THR A 335 -21.28 14.40 -13.83
N ALA A 336 -22.30 13.92 -14.54
CA ALA A 336 -22.19 13.47 -15.92
C ALA A 336 -21.77 14.62 -16.85
N LYS A 337 -22.42 15.78 -16.73
CA LYS A 337 -22.09 16.97 -17.51
C LYS A 337 -20.64 17.42 -17.30
N GLU A 338 -20.15 17.44 -16.06
CA GLU A 338 -18.74 17.78 -15.79
C GLU A 338 -17.78 16.82 -16.52
N LEU A 339 -18.08 15.52 -16.57
CA LEU A 339 -17.26 14.53 -17.26
C LEU A 339 -17.33 14.65 -18.78
N GLU A 340 -18.46 15.11 -19.35
CA GLU A 340 -18.53 15.44 -20.78
C GLU A 340 -17.73 16.71 -21.12
N GLU A 341 -17.75 17.72 -20.25
CA GLU A 341 -16.96 18.94 -20.39
C GLU A 341 -15.45 18.64 -20.28
N GLU A 342 -15.00 17.89 -19.25
CA GLU A 342 -13.59 17.47 -19.12
C GLU A 342 -13.13 16.58 -20.30
N ARG A 343 -13.99 15.67 -20.79
CA ARG A 343 -13.70 14.87 -22.00
C ARG A 343 -13.55 15.75 -23.23
N ALA A 344 -14.41 16.74 -23.42
CA ALA A 344 -14.35 17.65 -24.56
C ALA A 344 -13.07 18.51 -24.54
N GLU A 345 -12.67 19.03 -23.37
CA GLU A 345 -11.39 19.72 -23.19
C GLU A 345 -10.20 18.78 -23.48
N ALA A 346 -10.21 17.55 -22.95
CA ALA A 346 -9.16 16.56 -23.17
C ALA A 346 -9.00 16.18 -24.65
N HIS A 347 -10.11 15.96 -25.38
CA HIS A 347 -10.06 15.66 -26.82
C HIS A 347 -9.54 16.83 -27.66
N GLN A 348 -9.83 18.09 -27.30
CA GLN A 348 -9.24 19.25 -27.96
C GLN A 348 -7.71 19.26 -27.81
N ILE A 349 -7.20 18.97 -26.60
CA ILE A 349 -5.76 18.89 -26.32
C ILE A 349 -5.13 17.75 -27.13
N ILE A 350 -5.68 16.53 -27.05
CA ILE A 350 -5.24 15.35 -27.82
C ILE A 350 -5.13 15.64 -29.32
N THR A 351 -6.13 16.31 -29.90
CA THR A 351 -6.16 16.65 -31.33
C THR A 351 -5.08 17.66 -31.72
N SER A 352 -4.61 18.49 -30.78
CA SER A 352 -3.58 19.51 -31.02
C SER A 352 -2.12 19.02 -30.86
N GLU A 353 -1.89 17.89 -30.17
CA GLU A 353 -0.54 17.39 -29.83
C GLU A 353 0.06 16.39 -30.83
N LEU A 354 -0.40 16.35 -32.08
CA LEU A 354 0.08 15.42 -33.12
C LEU A 354 1.46 15.78 -33.73
N SER A 355 2.31 16.51 -33.00
CA SER A 355 3.61 17.00 -33.51
C SER A 355 4.76 17.00 -32.47
N ASN A 356 5.64 16.00 -32.64
CA ASN A 356 7.06 15.89 -32.20
C ASN A 356 7.46 15.06 -30.95
N CYS A 357 8.62 14.41 -31.15
CA CYS A 357 9.64 13.96 -30.19
C CYS A 357 9.63 12.49 -29.69
N ASN A 358 10.81 12.03 -29.21
CA ASN A 358 11.23 10.61 -29.22
C ASN A 358 12.43 10.36 -28.25
N LEU A 359 12.74 9.07 -27.94
CA LEU A 359 14.02 8.54 -27.34
C LEU A 359 14.35 8.90 -25.85
N CYS A 360 15.03 8.08 -25.02
CA CYS A 360 15.41 6.64 -25.02
C CYS A 360 15.76 6.15 -23.58
N SER A 361 16.10 4.85 -23.44
CA SER A 361 16.49 4.04 -22.25
C SER A 361 17.81 4.47 -21.55
N GLU A 362 18.37 3.87 -20.49
CA GLU A 362 18.22 2.59 -19.73
C GLU A 362 18.77 2.81 -18.27
N MET A 363 19.02 1.92 -17.29
CA MET A 363 19.09 0.44 -17.06
C MET A 363 18.95 0.15 -15.52
N GLU A 364 18.82 -1.11 -15.05
CA GLU A 364 18.48 -1.46 -13.63
C GLU A 364 19.28 -2.63 -12.99
N LEU A 365 19.17 -2.78 -11.66
CA LEU A 365 19.68 -3.89 -10.81
C LEU A 365 18.69 -4.18 -9.66
N THR A 366 18.56 -5.44 -9.21
CA THR A 366 17.65 -5.84 -8.10
C THR A 366 18.20 -6.95 -7.18
N PRO A 367 17.83 -6.98 -5.88
CA PRO A 367 18.12 -8.10 -4.96
C PRO A 367 16.86 -8.84 -4.43
N LEU A 368 17.04 -10.11 -4.02
CA LEU A 368 16.00 -10.97 -3.43
C LEU A 368 16.21 -11.16 -1.92
N VAL A 369 15.26 -10.71 -1.09
CA VAL A 369 15.42 -10.75 0.40
C VAL A 369 14.87 -12.03 1.05
N ASP A 370 13.78 -12.59 0.53
CA ASP A 370 12.88 -13.59 1.17
C ASP A 370 13.48 -14.95 1.56
N LYS A 371 14.77 -15.15 1.35
CA LYS A 371 15.44 -16.46 1.51
C LYS A 371 16.36 -16.51 2.72
N VAL A 372 16.69 -15.36 3.31
CA VAL A 372 17.54 -15.24 4.50
C VAL A 372 16.68 -15.30 5.78
N LYS A 373 17.16 -16.04 6.78
CA LYS A 373 16.54 -16.26 8.09
C LYS A 373 17.61 -16.17 9.18
N ASN A 374 17.17 -16.03 10.43
CA ASN A 374 18.02 -16.18 11.63
C ASN A 374 19.18 -15.16 11.74
N VAL A 375 19.07 -14.02 11.04
CA VAL A 375 19.90 -12.83 11.32
C VAL A 375 19.55 -12.30 12.71
N ILE A 376 20.57 -11.89 13.45
CA ILE A 376 20.45 -11.43 14.84
C ILE A 376 20.84 -9.95 14.90
N ILE A 377 20.10 -9.14 15.64
CA ILE A 377 20.55 -7.82 16.10
C ILE A 377 20.82 -7.97 17.59
N TRP A 378 22.08 -7.89 17.99
CA TRP A 378 22.50 -7.85 19.38
C TRP A 378 22.61 -6.39 19.88
N GLY A 379 22.35 -6.15 21.16
CA GLY A 379 22.50 -4.82 21.76
C GLY A 379 21.22 -4.00 21.81
N ASN A 380 21.30 -2.72 21.46
CA ASN A 380 20.18 -1.79 21.49
C ASN A 380 19.75 -1.37 20.07
N HIS A 381 19.07 -0.22 19.96
CA HIS A 381 18.72 0.44 18.69
C HIS A 381 19.47 1.79 18.57
N SER A 382 20.76 1.83 18.94
CA SER A 382 21.66 2.98 18.77
C SER A 382 22.66 2.73 17.62
N SER A 383 23.71 3.54 17.53
CA SER A 383 24.87 3.30 16.66
C SER A 383 25.80 2.18 17.13
N THR A 384 25.66 1.63 18.35
CA THR A 384 26.49 0.51 18.83
C THR A 384 25.92 -0.88 18.49
N GLN A 385 24.65 -0.95 18.08
CA GLN A 385 23.96 -2.19 17.74
C GLN A 385 24.81 -3.11 16.84
N TYR A 386 24.72 -4.42 17.05
CA TYR A 386 25.51 -5.41 16.31
C TYR A 386 24.63 -6.38 15.50
N PRO A 387 24.43 -6.11 14.20
CA PRO A 387 23.86 -7.05 13.25
C PRO A 387 24.84 -8.20 12.98
N ASP A 388 24.35 -9.42 13.15
CA ASP A 388 25.10 -10.67 13.07
C ASP A 388 24.41 -11.65 12.12
N ALA A 389 25.17 -12.08 11.10
CA ALA A 389 24.75 -13.06 10.11
C ALA A 389 25.55 -14.38 10.19
N ALA A 390 26.38 -14.59 11.22
CA ALA A 390 27.20 -15.81 11.38
C ALA A 390 26.33 -17.08 11.55
N HIS A 391 25.17 -16.92 12.19
CA HIS A 391 24.17 -17.96 12.43
C HIS A 391 22.97 -17.89 11.47
N ALA A 392 22.94 -16.90 10.58
CA ALA A 392 21.89 -16.75 9.58
C ALA A 392 21.99 -17.83 8.48
N VAL A 393 20.86 -18.22 7.92
CA VAL A 393 20.76 -19.23 6.85
C VAL A 393 19.98 -18.71 5.65
N ALA A 394 20.43 -19.08 4.45
CA ALA A 394 19.83 -18.71 3.18
C ALA A 394 19.35 -19.95 2.40
N ASP A 395 18.08 -19.99 2.00
CA ASP A 395 17.53 -21.03 1.12
C ASP A 395 17.84 -20.73 -0.35
N LEU A 396 19.01 -21.16 -0.84
CA LEU A 396 19.45 -20.86 -2.20
C LEU A 396 18.91 -21.86 -3.25
N PRO A 397 18.43 -21.39 -4.42
CA PRO A 397 18.03 -22.26 -5.53
C PRO A 397 19.12 -23.27 -5.89
N GLY A 398 18.75 -24.54 -6.03
CA GLY A 398 19.66 -25.64 -6.37
C GLY A 398 20.69 -26.04 -5.30
N LYS A 399 20.90 -25.23 -4.24
CA LYS A 399 21.85 -25.50 -3.15
C LYS A 399 21.18 -25.87 -1.82
N GLY A 400 19.90 -25.52 -1.64
CA GLY A 400 19.19 -25.73 -0.37
C GLY A 400 19.56 -24.68 0.69
N SER A 401 19.33 -25.00 1.96
CA SER A 401 19.65 -24.11 3.08
C SER A 401 21.15 -24.13 3.37
N VAL A 402 21.81 -22.98 3.25
CA VAL A 402 23.25 -22.79 3.53
C VAL A 402 23.45 -21.70 4.58
N LYS A 403 24.58 -21.70 5.33
CA LYS A 403 24.93 -20.56 6.19
C LYS A 403 25.18 -19.31 5.33
N VAL A 404 24.68 -18.15 5.75
CA VAL A 404 24.90 -16.87 5.06
C VAL A 404 26.38 -16.52 5.01
N SER A 405 27.10 -16.67 6.13
CA SER A 405 28.56 -16.48 6.20
C SER A 405 29.31 -17.30 5.14
N SER A 406 28.95 -18.57 4.93
CA SER A 406 29.54 -19.43 3.89
C SER A 406 29.04 -19.13 2.47
N ALA A 407 27.90 -18.47 2.31
CA ALA A 407 27.33 -18.11 1.01
C ALA A 407 27.85 -16.77 0.48
N VAL A 408 28.09 -15.80 1.38
CA VAL A 408 28.73 -14.51 1.11
C VAL A 408 30.24 -14.70 0.97
N ASN A 409 30.85 -15.50 1.85
CA ASN A 409 32.29 -15.83 1.84
C ASN A 409 33.22 -14.59 1.89
N ASP A 410 32.74 -13.47 2.44
CA ASP A 410 33.50 -12.25 2.68
C ASP A 410 33.34 -11.78 4.13
N ASN A 411 34.35 -12.09 4.95
CA ASN A 411 34.39 -11.68 6.35
C ASN A 411 34.77 -10.20 6.53
N ALA A 412 35.32 -9.52 5.53
CA ALA A 412 35.60 -8.09 5.61
C ALA A 412 34.31 -7.28 5.37
N TRP A 413 33.51 -7.69 4.39
CA TRP A 413 32.17 -7.15 4.16
C TRP A 413 31.25 -7.38 5.36
N LEU A 414 31.14 -8.63 5.84
CA LEU A 414 30.26 -8.99 6.96
C LEU A 414 30.60 -8.26 8.28
N ASN A 415 31.87 -8.03 8.57
CA ASN A 415 32.30 -7.39 9.82
C ASN A 415 32.52 -5.86 9.68
N GLY A 416 32.40 -5.31 8.47
CA GLY A 416 32.65 -3.91 8.15
C GLY A 416 31.47 -3.26 7.44
N GLU A 417 31.39 -3.41 6.12
CA GLU A 417 30.39 -2.73 5.29
C GLU A 417 28.93 -3.10 5.68
N PHE A 418 28.65 -4.37 5.95
CA PHE A 418 27.33 -4.83 6.43
C PHE A 418 26.94 -4.17 7.76
N LEU A 419 27.85 -4.19 8.72
CA LEU A 419 27.69 -3.57 10.05
C LEU A 419 27.39 -2.07 9.91
N GLU A 420 28.23 -1.33 9.18
CA GLU A 420 28.04 0.10 8.97
C GLU A 420 26.77 0.44 8.18
N THR A 421 26.41 -0.38 7.18
CA THR A 421 25.23 -0.15 6.34
C THR A 421 23.94 -0.21 7.15
N ILE A 422 23.82 -1.19 8.04
CA ILE A 422 22.65 -1.31 8.93
C ILE A 422 22.67 -0.18 9.98
N GLN A 423 23.80 0.05 10.67
CA GLN A 423 23.92 1.11 11.68
C GLN A 423 23.59 2.52 11.13
N LYS A 424 23.93 2.77 9.86
CA LYS A 424 23.71 4.07 9.19
C LYS A 424 22.41 4.11 8.37
N ARG A 425 21.66 3.00 8.27
CA ARG A 425 20.48 2.85 7.37
C ARG A 425 19.42 3.92 7.61
N GLY A 426 19.04 4.15 8.87
CA GLY A 426 18.06 5.19 9.24
C GLY A 426 18.51 6.61 8.84
N ALA A 427 19.80 6.92 8.99
CA ALA A 427 20.37 8.20 8.56
C ALA A 427 20.42 8.34 7.04
N ALA A 428 20.72 7.25 6.30
CA ALA A 428 20.69 7.22 4.85
C ALA A 428 19.26 7.45 4.30
N VAL A 429 18.25 6.78 4.87
CA VAL A 429 16.84 7.02 4.52
C VAL A 429 16.43 8.46 4.82
N ILE A 430 16.83 9.02 5.97
CA ILE A 430 16.57 10.43 6.30
C ILE A 430 17.25 11.39 5.32
N ALA A 431 18.49 11.13 4.91
CA ALA A 431 19.22 11.95 3.94
C ALA A 431 18.55 11.91 2.55
N ALA A 432 18.18 10.71 2.06
CA ALA A 432 17.55 10.52 0.76
C ALA A 432 16.11 11.07 0.71
N ARG A 433 15.29 10.79 1.73
CA ARG A 433 13.85 11.10 1.74
C ARG A 433 13.48 12.40 2.44
N LYS A 434 14.41 12.99 3.21
CA LYS A 434 14.18 14.16 4.10
C LYS A 434 13.07 13.90 5.14
N MET A 435 12.85 12.63 5.46
CA MET A 435 11.78 12.08 6.32
C MET A 435 12.28 10.79 6.98
N SER A 436 11.72 10.41 8.12
CA SER A 436 12.11 9.19 8.84
C SER A 436 11.68 7.89 8.15
N SER A 437 12.38 6.79 8.47
CA SER A 437 12.12 5.40 8.05
C SER A 437 10.88 4.78 8.73
N ALA A 438 9.78 5.53 8.72
CA ALA A 438 8.59 5.25 9.49
C ALA A 438 7.86 3.96 9.03
N MET A 439 8.08 3.50 7.79
CA MET A 439 7.49 2.25 7.31
C MET A 439 8.22 1.05 7.92
N SER A 440 9.54 1.01 7.81
CA SER A 440 10.36 -0.07 8.38
C SER A 440 10.13 -0.21 9.88
N ALA A 441 10.10 0.92 10.60
CA ALA A 441 9.80 0.93 12.04
C ALA A 441 8.37 0.44 12.37
N ALA A 442 7.35 0.90 11.64
CA ALA A 442 5.96 0.48 11.88
C ALA A 442 5.73 -1.01 11.58
N LYS A 443 6.37 -1.54 10.53
CA LYS A 443 6.37 -2.99 10.26
C LYS A 443 7.11 -3.73 11.35
N ALA A 444 8.30 -3.30 11.76
CA ALA A 444 9.09 -4.00 12.79
C ALA A 444 8.31 -4.16 14.10
N ALA A 445 7.58 -3.12 14.53
CA ALA A 445 6.68 -3.20 15.67
C ALA A 445 5.51 -4.20 15.46
N GLY A 446 4.92 -4.23 14.26
CA GLY A 446 3.87 -5.19 13.89
C GLY A 446 4.36 -6.65 13.85
N ASP A 447 5.55 -6.87 13.29
CA ASP A 447 6.22 -8.18 13.26
C ASP A 447 6.57 -8.67 14.66
N HIS A 448 7.16 -7.81 15.50
CA HIS A 448 7.47 -8.12 16.91
C HIS A 448 6.22 -8.59 17.68
N MET A 449 5.10 -7.86 17.56
CA MET A 449 3.84 -8.24 18.21
C MET A 449 3.21 -9.50 17.59
N ARG A 450 3.33 -9.70 16.28
CA ARG A 450 2.90 -10.94 15.60
C ARG A 450 3.66 -12.14 16.15
N ASP A 451 4.98 -12.09 16.15
CA ASP A 451 5.82 -13.24 16.48
C ASP A 451 5.73 -13.57 17.97
N TRP A 452 5.56 -12.57 18.84
CA TRP A 452 5.22 -12.80 20.25
C TRP A 452 3.84 -13.47 20.41
N TRP A 453 2.82 -13.04 19.65
CA TRP A 453 1.46 -13.57 19.80
C TRP A 453 1.24 -14.96 19.17
N PHE A 454 1.92 -15.27 18.06
CA PHE A 454 1.74 -16.51 17.30
C PHE A 454 2.90 -17.51 17.43
N GLY A 455 4.07 -17.09 17.95
CA GLY A 455 5.27 -17.91 18.10
C GLY A 455 6.19 -17.89 16.88
N THR A 456 7.47 -18.23 17.07
CA THR A 456 8.42 -18.43 15.98
C THR A 456 8.28 -19.84 15.39
N LYS A 457 8.73 -20.01 14.14
CA LYS A 457 8.72 -21.33 13.49
C LYS A 457 9.83 -22.22 14.10
N PRO A 458 9.66 -23.56 14.16
CA PRO A 458 10.70 -24.46 14.65
C PRO A 458 12.04 -24.24 13.93
N GLY A 459 13.11 -24.05 14.70
CA GLY A 459 14.45 -23.73 14.18
C GLY A 459 14.65 -22.27 13.72
N GLN A 460 13.70 -21.38 13.97
CA GLN A 460 13.80 -19.95 13.65
C GLN A 460 13.65 -19.09 14.91
N TRP A 461 14.40 -17.99 14.94
CA TRP A 461 14.38 -16.99 15.99
C TRP A 461 14.22 -15.58 15.41
N VAL A 462 13.79 -14.66 16.27
CA VAL A 462 13.71 -13.23 15.99
C VAL A 462 14.56 -12.47 17.00
N SER A 463 14.93 -11.23 16.69
CA SER A 463 15.66 -10.37 17.64
C SER A 463 14.66 -9.59 18.49
N MET A 464 14.76 -9.69 19.81
CA MET A 464 13.89 -8.96 20.75
C MET A 464 14.71 -8.38 21.89
N GLY A 465 14.51 -7.09 22.16
CA GLY A 465 14.94 -6.43 23.39
C GLY A 465 14.19 -7.03 24.59
N VAL A 466 14.89 -7.78 25.42
CA VAL A 466 14.37 -8.43 26.63
C VAL A 466 15.32 -8.21 27.80
N VAL A 467 14.85 -8.42 29.03
CA VAL A 467 15.71 -8.30 30.22
C VAL A 467 16.75 -9.43 30.20
N SER A 468 18.04 -9.05 30.24
CA SER A 468 19.17 -9.97 30.31
C SER A 468 19.16 -10.77 31.62
N ASP A 469 19.24 -12.09 31.47
CA ASP A 469 19.37 -13.06 32.56
C ASP A 469 20.84 -13.42 32.88
N GLY A 470 21.80 -12.84 32.15
CA GLY A 470 23.23 -13.20 32.15
C GLY A 470 23.69 -13.98 30.91
N SER A 471 22.77 -14.32 30.00
CA SER A 471 23.07 -15.00 28.73
C SER A 471 24.17 -14.27 27.95
N TYR A 472 25.06 -15.05 27.32
CA TYR A 472 26.19 -14.55 26.54
C TYR A 472 27.11 -13.57 27.29
N GLY A 473 27.11 -13.57 28.63
CA GLY A 473 27.93 -12.68 29.46
C GLY A 473 27.42 -11.23 29.48
N ILE A 474 26.23 -10.95 28.96
CA ILE A 474 25.61 -9.63 29.04
C ILE A 474 25.21 -9.36 30.50
N PRO A 475 25.47 -8.15 31.05
CA PRO A 475 25.07 -7.79 32.42
C PRO A 475 23.58 -8.04 32.68
N LYS A 476 23.24 -8.48 33.90
CA LYS A 476 21.84 -8.72 34.29
C LYS A 476 21.09 -7.40 34.45
N ASP A 477 19.76 -7.49 34.36
CA ASP A 477 18.84 -6.37 34.62
C ASP A 477 19.10 -5.16 33.69
N VAL A 478 19.53 -5.46 32.47
CA VAL A 478 19.65 -4.57 31.31
C VAL A 478 18.67 -5.07 30.24
N VAL A 479 17.95 -4.17 29.57
CA VAL A 479 17.14 -4.54 28.39
C VAL A 479 18.05 -4.59 27.18
N PHE A 480 18.29 -5.77 26.64
CA PHE A 480 19.26 -6.05 25.58
C PHE A 480 18.60 -6.93 24.51
N SER A 481 18.94 -6.71 23.24
CA SER A 481 18.40 -7.48 22.12
C SER A 481 19.10 -8.82 22.02
N PHE A 482 18.32 -9.89 22.17
CA PHE A 482 18.77 -11.27 22.04
C PHE A 482 18.04 -11.98 20.90
N PRO A 483 18.64 -13.02 20.29
CA PRO A 483 17.89 -13.99 19.50
C PRO A 483 16.97 -14.76 20.44
N VAL A 484 15.66 -14.70 20.21
CA VAL A 484 14.66 -15.45 20.99
C VAL A 484 13.88 -16.42 20.11
N ASN A 485 13.64 -17.61 20.66
CA ASN A 485 12.55 -18.46 20.19
C ASN A 485 11.26 -18.04 20.94
N ILE A 486 10.09 -18.25 20.33
CA ILE A 486 8.82 -17.91 20.96
C ILE A 486 7.84 -19.07 20.80
N LYS A 487 7.29 -19.54 21.91
CA LYS A 487 6.32 -20.64 21.96
C LYS A 487 5.26 -20.34 23.02
N ASP A 488 4.00 -20.65 22.73
CA ASP A 488 2.88 -20.50 23.67
C ASP A 488 2.80 -19.09 24.31
N LYS A 489 3.16 -18.06 23.52
CA LYS A 489 3.29 -16.62 23.87
C LYS A 489 4.37 -16.26 24.90
N LYS A 490 5.30 -17.19 25.18
CA LYS A 490 6.51 -16.94 25.97
C LYS A 490 7.71 -16.89 25.03
N PHE A 491 8.62 -15.96 25.27
CA PHE A 491 9.94 -15.96 24.64
C PHE A 491 10.94 -16.71 25.50
N GLU A 492 11.95 -17.31 24.88
CA GLU A 492 13.13 -17.88 25.52
C GLU A 492 14.37 -17.45 24.71
N ILE A 493 15.41 -16.95 25.39
CA ILE A 493 16.69 -16.61 24.74
C ILE A 493 17.28 -17.90 24.14
N VAL A 494 17.62 -17.87 22.85
CA VAL A 494 18.29 -18.99 22.18
C VAL A 494 19.66 -19.16 22.81
N GLN A 495 19.93 -20.35 23.37
CA GLN A 495 21.18 -20.68 24.05
C GLN A 495 22.17 -21.42 23.14
N GLY A 496 23.46 -21.33 23.47
CA GLY A 496 24.51 -22.15 22.85
C GLY A 496 24.96 -21.68 21.46
N LEU A 497 24.69 -20.44 21.06
CA LEU A 497 25.27 -19.86 19.86
C LEU A 497 26.76 -19.58 20.05
N GLU A 498 27.57 -19.87 19.04
CA GLU A 498 29.00 -19.57 19.03
C GLU A 498 29.24 -18.06 18.83
N ILE A 499 29.98 -17.43 19.75
CA ILE A 499 30.32 -16.00 19.70
C ILE A 499 31.83 -15.88 19.45
N SER A 500 32.21 -15.29 18.32
CA SER A 500 33.63 -15.04 17.98
C SER A 500 34.20 -13.86 18.77
N ASP A 501 35.53 -13.73 18.84
CA ASP A 501 36.20 -12.60 19.50
C ASP A 501 35.76 -11.23 18.93
N PHE A 502 35.47 -11.16 17.63
CA PHE A 502 34.92 -9.97 17.00
C PHE A 502 33.50 -9.68 17.49
N ALA A 503 32.60 -10.67 17.44
CA ALA A 503 31.23 -10.53 17.94
C ALA A 503 31.23 -10.14 19.43
N ARG A 504 32.06 -10.79 20.25
CA ARG A 504 32.33 -10.45 21.65
C ARG A 504 32.66 -8.96 21.81
N SER A 505 33.65 -8.46 21.07
CA SER A 505 34.05 -7.06 21.12
C SER A 505 32.93 -6.06 20.80
N LYS A 506 31.92 -6.47 20.01
CA LYS A 506 30.74 -5.65 19.70
C LYS A 506 29.66 -5.76 20.77
N LEU A 507 29.37 -6.98 21.25
CA LEU A 507 28.46 -7.24 22.38
C LEU A 507 28.88 -6.44 23.61
N ASP A 508 30.17 -6.39 23.93
CA ASP A 508 30.69 -5.71 25.11
C ASP A 508 30.58 -4.17 25.00
N ILE A 509 30.69 -3.60 23.80
CA ILE A 509 30.50 -2.15 23.56
C ILE A 509 29.03 -1.75 23.78
N THR A 510 28.09 -2.47 23.16
CA THR A 510 26.65 -2.14 23.26
C THR A 510 26.05 -2.50 24.62
N ALA A 511 26.60 -3.52 25.31
CA ALA A 511 26.30 -3.79 26.72
C ALA A 511 26.75 -2.63 27.62
N LYS A 512 27.96 -2.08 27.41
CA LYS A 512 28.48 -0.95 28.19
C LYS A 512 27.62 0.30 28.03
N GLU A 513 27.25 0.67 26.80
CA GLU A 513 26.36 1.82 26.55
C GLU A 513 25.04 1.69 27.31
N LEU A 514 24.41 0.51 27.28
CA LEU A 514 23.18 0.23 28.02
C LEU A 514 23.35 0.23 29.55
N GLU A 515 24.53 -0.15 30.08
CA GLU A 515 24.84 0.01 31.50
C GLU A 515 25.03 1.47 31.91
N GLU A 516 25.63 2.29 31.04
CA GLU A 516 25.81 3.73 31.24
C GLU A 516 24.44 4.45 31.17
N GLU A 517 23.60 4.18 30.16
CA GLU A 517 22.21 4.67 30.07
C GLU A 517 21.39 4.31 31.33
N ARG A 518 21.50 3.07 31.82
CA ARG A 518 20.83 2.61 33.04
C ARG A 518 21.34 3.36 34.28
N ALA A 519 22.65 3.60 34.38
CA ALA A 519 23.24 4.32 35.50
C ALA A 519 22.84 5.80 35.52
N GLU A 520 22.74 6.46 34.36
CA GLU A 520 22.22 7.81 34.22
C GLU A 520 20.72 7.88 34.58
N ALA A 521 19.91 6.94 34.07
CA ALA A 521 18.49 6.86 34.41
C ALA A 521 18.25 6.68 35.93
N HIS A 522 19.06 5.89 36.62
CA HIS A 522 18.98 5.76 38.09
C HIS A 522 19.36 7.04 38.83
N GLN A 523 20.33 7.82 38.34
CA GLN A 523 20.69 9.13 38.93
C GLN A 523 19.56 10.16 38.78
N VAL A 524 18.75 10.08 37.73
CA VAL A 524 17.56 10.95 37.55
C VAL A 524 16.37 10.48 38.40
N LEU A 525 16.28 9.20 38.74
CA LEU A 525 15.16 8.60 39.49
C LEU A 525 15.36 8.55 41.01
N MET A 526 16.57 8.81 41.52
CA MET A 526 16.86 8.92 42.96
C MET A 526 17.25 10.38 43.31
N PRO A 527 16.37 11.16 43.97
CA PRO A 527 16.63 12.56 44.35
C PRO A 527 17.50 12.73 45.60
#